data_AF-A0A661I715-F1
#
_entry.id   AF-A0A661I715-F1
#
_cell.length_a   1.000
_cell.length_b   1.000
_cell.length_c   1.000
_cell.angle_alpha   90.00
_cell.angle_beta   90.00
_cell.angle_gamma   90.00
#
_symmetry.space_group_name_H-M   'P 1'
#
loop_
_entity.id
_entity.type
_entity.pdbx_description
1 polymer ?
#
loop_
_entity_poly.entity_id
_entity_poly.type
_entity_poly.pdbx_seq_one_letter_code
_entity_poly.pdbx_strand_id
1 'polypeptide(L)'
;MANNNTYQVTGQSRTLKRFADVYDTIDAIKRIVAVQHKAVELLSKHMIADNDAHTFENIWEYVRHNIKYQKDDKGVEQLRTPQRTFHDKTGDCDDFSILISSILTNLNINHEL
;
A
#
# COMPACT_ATOMS: atom_id res chain seq x y z
N MET A 1 -17.11 18.16 -8.16
CA MET A 1 -17.72 17.22 -7.22
C MET A 1 -16.77 16.04 -7.12
N ALA A 2 -15.94 15.97 -6.08
CA ALA A 2 -15.02 14.85 -5.90
C ALA A 2 -15.84 13.63 -5.50
N ASN A 3 -15.75 12.55 -6.28
CA ASN A 3 -16.29 11.25 -5.91
C ASN A 3 -15.60 10.83 -4.60
N ASN A 4 -16.30 11.00 -3.48
CA ASN A 4 -16.00 10.31 -2.23
C ASN A 4 -16.27 8.83 -2.46
N ASN A 5 -15.39 8.17 -3.21
CA ASN A 5 -15.30 6.72 -3.21
C ASN A 5 -14.84 6.37 -1.81
N THR A 6 -15.78 6.15 -0.88
CA THR A 6 -15.44 5.78 0.48
C THR A 6 -14.80 4.40 0.40
N TYR A 7 -13.48 4.35 0.43
CA TYR A 7 -12.70 3.12 0.52
C TYR A 7 -12.91 2.52 1.92
N GLN A 8 -14.09 1.93 2.12
CA GLN A 8 -14.48 1.30 3.37
C GLN A 8 -13.53 0.14 3.65
N VAL A 9 -12.93 0.14 4.83
CA VAL A 9 -12.07 -0.96 5.28
C VAL A 9 -12.97 -2.06 5.81
N THR A 10 -13.35 -2.98 4.93
CA THR A 10 -14.09 -4.18 5.32
C THR A 10 -13.10 -5.25 5.78
N GLY A 11 -13.40 -5.94 6.88
CA GLY A 11 -12.60 -7.07 7.40
C GLY A 11 -12.57 -8.32 6.50
N GLN A 12 -12.96 -8.20 5.22
CA GLN A 12 -13.14 -9.30 4.29
C GLN A 12 -11.85 -9.65 3.57
N SER A 13 -11.55 -10.94 3.49
CA SER A 13 -10.46 -11.50 2.69
C SER A 13 -11.03 -12.33 1.55
N ARG A 14 -10.35 -12.35 0.40
CA ARG A 14 -10.70 -13.20 -0.74
C ARG A 14 -9.45 -13.89 -1.29
N THR A 15 -9.60 -15.11 -1.78
CA THR A 15 -8.52 -15.82 -2.48
C THR A 15 -8.31 -15.21 -3.86
N LEU A 16 -7.08 -14.75 -4.15
CA LEU A 16 -6.71 -14.25 -5.47
C LEU A 16 -6.27 -15.38 -6.42
N LYS A 17 -5.45 -16.31 -5.92
CA LYS A 17 -4.95 -17.48 -6.67
C LYS A 17 -4.56 -18.61 -5.71
N ARG A 18 -4.63 -19.86 -6.17
CA ARG A 18 -4.07 -21.03 -5.48
C ARG A 18 -2.78 -21.44 -6.18
N PHE A 19 -1.79 -21.90 -5.41
CA PHE A 19 -0.45 -22.24 -5.92
C PHE A 19 0.21 -21.05 -6.64
N ALA A 20 0.12 -19.87 -6.05
CA ALA A 20 0.73 -18.66 -6.57
C ALA A 20 2.26 -18.73 -6.45
N ASP A 21 2.95 -18.15 -7.42
CA ASP A 21 4.38 -17.88 -7.36
C ASP A 21 4.67 -16.39 -7.13
N VAL A 22 5.94 -16.01 -7.10
CA VAL A 22 6.36 -14.62 -6.88
C VAL A 22 5.89 -13.66 -7.97
N TYR A 23 5.75 -14.11 -9.22
CA TYR A 23 5.28 -13.26 -10.32
C TYR A 23 3.78 -12.98 -10.19
N ASP A 24 3.01 -13.97 -9.72
CA ASP A 24 1.61 -13.77 -9.38
C ASP A 24 1.42 -12.72 -8.26
N THR A 25 2.31 -12.74 -7.26
CA THR A 25 2.34 -11.74 -6.18
C THR A 25 2.61 -10.35 -6.74
N ILE A 26 3.66 -10.17 -7.54
CA ILE A 26 4.00 -8.88 -8.16
C ILE A 26 2.84 -8.35 -9.02
N ASP A 27 2.22 -9.21 -9.83
CA ASP A 27 1.05 -8.83 -10.64
C ASP A 27 -0.15 -8.44 -9.78
N ALA A 28 -0.35 -9.12 -8.64
CA ALA A 28 -1.39 -8.77 -7.68
C ALA A 28 -1.11 -7.40 -7.03
N ILE A 29 0.12 -7.13 -6.60
CA ILE A 29 0.56 -5.83 -6.05
C ILE A 29 0.27 -4.72 -7.07
N LYS A 30 0.72 -4.86 -8.32
CA LYS A 30 0.47 -3.88 -9.39
C LYS A 30 -1.02 -3.59 -9.58
N ARG A 31 -1.86 -4.64 -9.61
CA ARG A 31 -3.32 -4.49 -9.71
C ARG A 31 -3.92 -3.79 -8.49
N ILE A 32 -3.48 -4.13 -7.28
CA ILE A 32 -3.96 -3.50 -6.05
C ILE A 32 -3.64 -2.01 -6.06
N VAL A 33 -2.38 -1.63 -6.34
CA VAL A 33 -1.96 -0.23 -6.41
C VAL A 33 -2.77 0.52 -7.47
N ALA A 34 -2.86 0.00 -8.69
CA ALA A 34 -3.60 0.64 -9.78
C ALA A 34 -5.07 0.93 -9.42
N VAL A 35 -5.73 0.04 -8.68
CA VAL A 35 -7.15 0.18 -8.33
C VAL A 35 -7.37 0.96 -7.02
N GLN A 36 -6.46 0.84 -6.04
CA GLN A 36 -6.70 1.26 -4.66
C GLN A 36 -5.85 2.45 -4.20
N HIS A 37 -4.86 2.92 -4.97
CA HIS A 37 -3.95 4.02 -4.55
C HIS A 37 -4.69 5.26 -4.00
N LYS A 38 -5.78 5.67 -4.64
CA LYS A 38 -6.57 6.85 -4.22
C LYS A 38 -7.16 6.73 -2.81
N ALA A 39 -7.25 5.52 -2.26
CA ALA A 39 -7.71 5.32 -0.89
C ALA A 39 -6.83 5.97 0.17
N VAL A 40 -5.56 6.21 -0.16
CA VAL A 40 -4.58 6.87 0.71
C VAL A 40 -4.13 8.23 0.14
N GLU A 41 -4.88 8.83 -0.79
CA GLU A 41 -4.49 10.10 -1.44
C GLU A 41 -4.28 11.24 -0.42
N LEU A 42 -5.15 11.32 0.60
CA LEU A 42 -4.99 12.31 1.66
C LEU A 42 -3.69 12.09 2.44
N LEU A 43 -3.36 10.84 2.80
CA LEU A 43 -2.08 10.52 3.43
C LEU A 43 -0.92 10.95 2.53
N SER A 44 -0.98 10.64 1.23
CA SER A 44 0.07 10.97 0.27
C SER A 44 0.37 12.46 0.23
N LYS A 45 -0.68 13.31 0.22
CA LYS A 45 -0.52 14.77 0.22
C LYS A 45 0.21 15.32 1.45
N HIS A 46 0.13 14.63 2.59
CA HIS A 46 0.87 15.02 3.81
C HIS A 46 2.36 14.67 3.74
N MET A 47 2.79 13.86 2.77
CA MET A 47 4.19 13.46 2.64
C MET A 47 5.01 14.46 1.82
N ILE A 48 4.37 15.32 1.02
CA ILE A 48 5.03 16.27 0.12
C ILE A 48 5.91 17.23 0.92
N ALA A 49 7.16 17.38 0.50
CA ALA A 49 8.11 18.33 1.02
C ALA A 49 8.67 19.23 -0.10
N ASP A 50 9.65 20.08 0.24
CA ASP A 50 10.27 21.02 -0.69
C ASP A 50 11.05 20.34 -1.83
N ASN A 51 11.41 19.06 -1.67
CA ASN A 51 12.09 18.26 -2.69
C ASN A 51 11.79 16.76 -2.52
N ASP A 52 12.16 15.98 -3.54
CA ASP A 52 11.93 14.54 -3.59
C ASP A 52 12.61 13.78 -2.46
N ALA A 53 13.85 14.15 -2.09
CA ALA A 53 14.59 13.48 -1.03
C ALA A 53 13.87 13.61 0.33
N HIS A 54 13.43 14.81 0.69
CA HIS A 54 12.63 15.03 1.90
C HIS A 54 11.24 14.39 1.80
N THR A 55 10.65 14.30 0.60
CA THR A 55 9.38 13.60 0.40
C THR A 55 9.55 12.10 0.66
N PHE A 56 10.61 11.49 0.15
CA PHE A 56 10.92 10.07 0.40
C PHE A 56 11.27 9.80 1.86
N GLU A 57 11.99 10.73 2.50
CA GLU A 57 12.26 10.67 3.94
C GLU A 57 10.96 10.71 4.75
N ASN A 58 10.04 11.62 4.44
CA ASN A 58 8.72 11.67 5.08
C ASN A 58 7.94 10.36 4.93
N ILE A 59 7.95 9.76 3.74
CA ILE A 59 7.29 8.46 3.49
C ILE A 59 7.94 7.37 4.35
N TRP A 60 9.27 7.30 4.34
CA TRP A 60 10.02 6.31 5.09
C TRP A 60 9.78 6.45 6.60
N GLU A 61 9.91 7.67 7.13
CA GLU A 61 9.67 8.02 8.52
C GLU A 61 8.25 7.65 8.95
N TYR A 62 7.26 8.00 8.12
CA TYR A 62 5.87 7.68 8.39
C TYR A 62 5.67 6.16 8.49
N VAL A 63 6.08 5.40 7.48
CA VAL A 63 5.86 3.94 7.44
C VAL A 63 6.63 3.26 8.57
N ARG A 64 7.89 3.64 8.78
CA ARG A 64 8.78 3.06 9.80
C ARG A 64 8.26 3.23 11.22
N HIS A 65 7.63 4.36 11.52
CA HIS A 65 7.13 4.68 12.85
C HIS A 65 5.67 4.29 13.08
N ASN A 66 4.85 4.24 12.02
CA ASN A 66 3.41 4.03 12.16
C ASN A 66 2.93 2.65 11.73
N ILE A 67 3.73 1.86 11.02
CA ILE A 67 3.31 0.53 10.54
C ILE A 67 4.20 -0.56 11.15
N LYS A 68 3.58 -1.44 11.94
CA LYS A 68 4.28 -2.54 12.61
C LYS A 68 4.44 -3.74 11.67
N TYR A 69 5.66 -4.26 11.58
CA TYR A 69 5.91 -5.50 10.83
C TYR A 69 5.20 -6.70 11.46
N GLN A 70 4.39 -7.40 10.68
CA GLN A 70 3.70 -8.63 11.05
C GLN A 70 3.72 -9.56 9.84
N LYS A 71 4.35 -10.73 9.99
CA LYS A 71 4.39 -11.74 8.93
C LYS A 71 3.01 -12.31 8.67
N ASP A 72 2.83 -12.72 7.42
CA ASP A 72 1.73 -13.54 6.99
C ASP A 72 1.60 -14.86 7.75
N ASP A 73 0.38 -15.40 7.69
CA ASP A 73 0.06 -16.74 8.15
C ASP A 73 0.91 -17.77 7.41
N LYS A 74 1.50 -18.71 8.17
CA LYS A 74 2.45 -19.68 7.62
C LYS A 74 1.83 -20.48 6.46
N GLY A 75 2.44 -20.36 5.29
CA GLY A 75 2.04 -21.10 4.08
C GLY A 75 0.92 -20.43 3.28
N VAL A 76 0.57 -19.18 3.61
CA VAL A 76 -0.42 -18.38 2.88
C VAL A 76 0.17 -17.00 2.62
N GLU A 77 0.28 -16.62 1.36
CA GLU A 77 0.58 -15.24 0.98
C GLU A 77 -0.67 -14.37 1.16
N GLN A 78 -0.54 -13.23 1.86
CA GLN A 78 -1.63 -12.33 2.20
C GLN A 78 -1.27 -10.89 1.79
N LEU A 79 -1.95 -10.38 0.77
CA LEU A 79 -1.78 -8.98 0.35
C LEU A 79 -2.90 -8.09 0.90
N ARG A 80 -2.53 -7.03 1.61
CA ARG A 80 -3.45 -5.99 2.09
C ARG A 80 -3.60 -4.88 1.05
N THR A 81 -4.78 -4.28 1.02
CA THR A 81 -4.98 -3.01 0.30
C THR A 81 -4.28 -1.87 1.06
N PRO A 82 -3.87 -0.78 0.39
CA PRO A 82 -3.16 0.32 1.05
C PRO A 82 -3.97 0.93 2.21
N GLN A 83 -5.29 1.08 2.06
CA GLN A 83 -6.17 1.54 3.14
C GLN A 83 -6.21 0.57 4.32
N ARG A 84 -6.07 -0.75 4.08
CA ARG A 84 -6.08 -1.74 5.16
C ARG A 84 -4.79 -1.71 5.95
N THR A 85 -3.63 -1.64 5.28
CA THR A 85 -2.33 -1.45 5.93
C THR A 85 -2.30 -0.15 6.73
N PHE A 86 -2.80 0.94 6.13
CA PHE A 86 -2.89 2.24 6.79
C PHE A 86 -3.86 2.25 7.99
N HIS A 87 -4.99 1.54 7.92
CA HIS A 87 -5.95 1.46 9.01
C HIS A 87 -5.45 0.59 10.17
N ASP A 88 -4.99 -0.62 9.87
CA ASP A 88 -4.59 -1.60 10.89
C ASP A 88 -3.20 -1.30 11.48
N LYS A 89 -2.41 -0.43 10.83
CA LYS A 89 -1.05 -0.08 11.24
C LYS A 89 -0.13 -1.31 11.30
N THR A 90 -0.35 -2.27 10.41
CA THR A 90 0.47 -3.48 10.34
C THR A 90 0.47 -4.11 8.94
N GLY A 91 1.51 -4.88 8.65
CA GLY A 91 1.70 -5.65 7.43
C GLY A 91 3.13 -6.21 7.34
N ASP A 92 3.44 -6.91 6.26
CA ASP A 92 4.80 -7.40 5.98
C ASP A 92 5.49 -6.64 4.83
N CYS A 93 6.46 -7.26 4.14
CA CYS A 93 7.19 -6.61 3.06
C CYS A 93 6.31 -6.22 1.88
N ASP A 94 5.34 -7.05 1.50
CA ASP A 94 4.50 -6.81 0.34
C ASP A 94 3.45 -5.75 0.63
N ASP A 95 2.89 -5.77 1.85
CA ASP A 95 1.98 -4.73 2.34
C ASP A 95 2.62 -3.35 2.41
N PHE A 96 3.89 -3.30 2.81
CA PHE A 96 4.65 -2.04 2.85
C PHE A 96 4.89 -1.52 1.43
N SER A 97 5.25 -2.42 0.51
CA SER A 97 5.43 -2.10 -0.91
C SER A 97 4.15 -1.57 -1.53
N ILE A 98 2.99 -2.18 -1.25
CA ILE A 98 1.67 -1.72 -1.70
C ILE A 98 1.38 -0.31 -1.17
N LEU A 99 1.59 -0.05 0.13
CA LEU A 99 1.30 1.25 0.73
C LEU A 99 2.22 2.35 0.16
N ILE A 100 3.53 2.10 0.08
CA ILE A 100 4.51 3.06 -0.44
C ILE A 100 4.27 3.33 -1.92
N SER A 101 4.08 2.28 -2.74
CA SER A 101 3.78 2.41 -4.16
C SER A 101 2.48 3.17 -4.41
N SER A 102 1.46 2.95 -3.57
CA SER A 102 0.21 3.72 -3.61
C SER A 102 0.44 5.21 -3.32
N ILE A 103 1.30 5.54 -2.35
CA ILE A 103 1.65 6.92 -2.04
C ILE A 103 2.37 7.56 -3.22
N LEU A 104 3.41 6.92 -3.76
CA LEU A 104 4.18 7.44 -4.89
C LEU A 104 3.32 7.61 -6.14
N THR A 105 2.39 6.68 -6.39
CA THR A 105 1.41 6.77 -7.49
C THR A 105 0.52 8.00 -7.33
N ASN A 106 -0.01 8.29 -6.14
CA ASN A 106 -0.80 9.50 -5.89
C ASN A 106 0.00 10.80 -6.09
N LEU A 107 1.31 10.76 -5.83
CA LEU A 107 2.22 11.88 -6.02
C LEU A 107 2.73 12.02 -7.46
N ASN A 108 2.33 11.12 -8.36
CA ASN A 108 2.82 11.04 -9.74
C ASN A 108 4.36 10.89 -9.83
N ILE A 109 4.95 10.15 -8.88
CA ILE A 109 6.38 9.84 -8.87
C ILE A 109 6.59 8.46 -9.51
N ASN A 110 7.41 8.42 -10.56
CA ASN A 110 7.76 7.17 -11.25
C ASN A 110 8.60 6.26 -10.35
N HIS A 111 8.24 4.98 -10.29
CA HIS A 111 8.91 3.96 -9.49
C HIS A 111 8.63 2.57 -10.07
N GLU A 112 9.36 1.55 -9.57
CA GLU A 112 9.23 0.15 -9.99
C GLU A 112 8.89 -0.76 -8.82
N LEU A 113 8.26 -1.89 -9.13
CA LEU A 113 7.87 -2.98 -8.23
C LEU A 113 8.55 -4.27 -8.68
#